data_AF-A0A522FNJ0-F1
#
_entry.id   AF-A0A522FNJ0-F1
#
_cell.length_a   1.000
_cell.length_b   1.000
_cell.length_c   1.000
_cell.angle_alpha   90.00
_cell.angle_beta   90.00
_cell.angle_gamma   90.00
#
_symmetry.space_group_name_H-M   'P 1'
#
loop_
_entity.id
_entity.type
_entity.pdbx_description
1 polymer ?
#
loop_
_entity_poly.entity_id
_entity_poly.type
_entity_poly.pdbx_seq_one_letter_code
_entity_poly.pdbx_strand_id
1 'polypeptide(L)'
;MQPKTHVVDGVTFVATPYRAGTFIREDVFWCQFTITCQGQVEYPEDDPIYGTYWVPSVLELGQHGLIEEAMALALACVSEHEFDLNPDGDVLDFRPELVLVRDSLNRLVLTGQVWGAGIRWSEPVTSDEEAAAVAKQVEDLSGEASYEAGWDNYSTAEGLRLRARVLAGRLVDPFWQAHARRAVQASAAAAMAAVA
;
A
#
# COMPACT_ATOMS: atom_id res chain seq x y z
N MET A 1 -12.18 -10.94 10.72
CA MET A 1 -13.09 -10.69 11.88
C MET A 1 -14.36 -10.11 11.30
N GLN A 2 -15.55 -10.64 11.61
CA GLN A 2 -16.79 -10.02 11.12
C GLN A 2 -17.25 -8.92 12.11
N PRO A 3 -17.38 -7.65 11.67
CA PRO A 3 -17.82 -6.58 12.54
C PRO A 3 -19.33 -6.72 12.83
N LYS A 4 -19.77 -6.23 14.00
CA LYS A 4 -21.18 -6.29 14.38
C LYS A 4 -21.98 -5.27 13.58
N THR A 5 -23.18 -5.65 13.13
CA THR A 5 -24.10 -4.78 12.40
C THR A 5 -25.35 -4.45 13.22
N HIS A 6 -25.93 -3.29 12.96
CA HIS A 6 -27.12 -2.75 13.61
C HIS A 6 -28.03 -2.11 12.57
N VAL A 7 -29.33 -2.40 12.63
CA VAL A 7 -30.32 -1.80 11.72
C VAL A 7 -31.08 -0.72 12.47
N VAL A 8 -31.10 0.49 11.92
CA VAL A 8 -31.86 1.64 12.43
C VAL A 8 -32.68 2.20 11.28
N ASP A 9 -34.00 2.22 11.42
CA ASP A 9 -34.95 2.72 10.42
C ASP A 9 -34.72 2.16 9.00
N GLY A 10 -34.35 0.87 8.91
CA GLY A 10 -34.10 0.18 7.64
C GLY A 10 -32.71 0.41 7.03
N VAL A 11 -31.83 1.16 7.70
CA VAL A 11 -30.44 1.38 7.28
C VAL A 11 -29.50 0.53 8.14
N THR A 12 -28.59 -0.21 7.48
CA THR A 12 -27.56 -1.00 8.15
C THR A 12 -26.35 -0.15 8.51
N PHE A 13 -25.90 -0.28 9.76
CA PHE A 13 -24.69 0.32 10.28
C PHE A 13 -23.75 -0.74 10.83
N VAL A 14 -22.46 -0.54 10.62
CA VAL A 14 -21.38 -1.39 11.11
C VAL A 14 -20.72 -0.71 12.31
N ALA A 15 -20.57 -1.46 13.41
CA ALA A 15 -19.76 -1.05 14.55
C ALA A 15 -18.27 -1.11 14.17
N THR A 16 -17.65 0.05 13.94
CA THR A 16 -16.27 0.10 13.47
C THR A 16 -15.29 -0.35 14.56
N PRO A 17 -14.32 -1.24 14.25
CA PRO A 17 -13.29 -1.63 15.22
C PRO A 17 -12.27 -0.51 15.48
N TYR A 18 -12.29 0.55 14.68
CA TYR A 18 -11.33 1.65 14.72
C TYR A 18 -11.72 2.77 15.68
N ARG A 19 -12.98 2.81 16.12
CA ARG A 19 -13.44 3.78 17.10
C ARG A 19 -14.59 3.20 17.92
N ALA A 20 -14.33 2.94 19.20
CA ALA A 20 -15.32 2.38 20.11
C ALA A 20 -16.60 3.24 20.16
N GLY A 21 -17.76 2.57 20.14
CA GLY A 21 -19.07 3.22 20.19
C GLY A 21 -19.46 3.98 18.91
N THR A 22 -18.67 3.89 17.84
CA THR A 22 -18.99 4.52 16.55
C THR A 22 -19.62 3.51 15.60
N PHE A 23 -20.67 3.95 14.90
CA PHE A 23 -21.37 3.20 13.88
C PHE A 23 -21.24 3.93 12.55
N ILE A 24 -20.85 3.22 11.50
CA ILE A 24 -20.69 3.76 10.15
C ILE A 24 -21.72 3.06 9.25
N ARG A 25 -22.36 3.80 8.34
CA ARG A 25 -23.28 3.18 7.36
C ARG A 25 -22.54 2.10 6.57
N GLU A 26 -23.17 0.97 6.36
CA GLU A 26 -22.49 -0.23 5.85
C GLU A 26 -21.72 -0.01 4.53
N ASP A 27 -22.36 0.63 3.56
CA ASP A 27 -21.73 1.01 2.27
C ASP A 27 -20.52 1.94 2.45
N VAL A 28 -20.59 2.88 3.40
CA VAL A 28 -19.47 3.79 3.72
C VAL A 28 -18.35 3.02 4.41
N PHE A 29 -18.68 2.07 5.29
CA PHE A 29 -17.70 1.25 5.99
C PHE A 29 -16.90 0.40 5.01
N TRP A 30 -17.55 -0.30 4.08
CA TRP A 30 -16.87 -1.19 3.15
C TRP A 30 -16.00 -0.46 2.11
N CYS A 31 -16.27 0.82 1.87
CA CYS A 31 -15.47 1.67 0.99
C CYS A 31 -14.50 2.60 1.74
N GLN A 32 -14.31 2.42 3.07
CA GLN A 32 -13.55 3.41 3.85
C GLN A 32 -12.05 3.36 3.61
N PHE A 33 -11.52 2.23 3.10
CA PHE A 33 -10.13 2.11 2.68
C PHE A 33 -10.03 1.87 1.18
N THR A 34 -9.15 2.63 0.53
CA THR A 34 -8.70 2.39 -0.85
C THR A 34 -7.33 1.75 -0.81
N ILE A 35 -7.17 0.65 -1.55
CA ILE A 35 -5.93 -0.08 -1.69
C ILE A 35 -5.35 0.23 -3.07
N THR A 36 -4.10 0.68 -3.10
CA THR A 36 -3.39 0.96 -4.36
C THR A 36 -2.04 0.24 -4.37
N CYS A 37 -1.58 -0.14 -5.55
CA CYS A 37 -0.24 -0.66 -5.79
C CYS A 37 0.53 0.29 -6.70
N GLN A 38 1.64 0.82 -6.20
CA GLN A 38 2.64 1.52 -6.99
C GLN A 38 3.60 0.50 -7.60
N GLY A 39 3.96 0.72 -8.84
CA GLY A 39 4.90 -0.13 -9.56
C GLY A 39 5.25 0.46 -10.91
N GLN A 40 5.61 -0.41 -11.85
CA GLN A 40 5.88 -0.02 -13.22
C GLN A 40 5.05 -0.85 -14.19
N VAL A 41 4.46 -0.19 -15.18
CA VAL A 41 3.73 -0.84 -16.26
C VAL A 41 4.66 -0.96 -17.47
N GLU A 42 4.68 -2.13 -18.09
CA GLU A 42 5.41 -2.40 -19.31
C GLU A 42 4.56 -2.10 -20.54
N TYR A 43 5.17 -1.40 -21.50
CA TYR A 43 4.58 -1.08 -22.79
C TYR A 43 5.52 -1.53 -23.91
N PRO A 44 5.00 -1.90 -25.09
CA PRO A 44 5.81 -2.09 -26.28
C PRO A 44 6.32 -0.73 -26.78
N GLU A 45 7.54 -0.69 -27.29
CA GLU A 45 8.00 0.43 -28.12
C GLU A 45 7.18 0.51 -29.41
N ASP A 46 7.04 1.72 -29.97
CA ASP A 46 6.30 1.96 -31.22
C ASP A 46 6.84 1.09 -32.38
N ASP A 47 8.16 0.89 -32.42
CA ASP A 47 8.82 -0.09 -33.28
C ASP A 47 9.25 -1.30 -32.43
N PRO A 48 8.64 -2.49 -32.67
CA PRO A 48 8.93 -3.71 -31.92
C PRO A 48 10.40 -4.12 -31.90
N ILE A 49 11.24 -3.62 -32.81
CA ILE A 49 12.69 -3.89 -32.80
C ILE A 49 13.39 -3.36 -31.55
N TYR A 50 12.84 -2.32 -30.90
CA TYR A 50 13.41 -1.71 -29.71
C TYR A 50 12.95 -2.37 -28.39
N GLY A 51 11.99 -3.32 -28.46
CA GLY A 51 11.53 -4.09 -27.32
C GLY A 51 10.44 -3.38 -26.52
N THR A 52 10.63 -3.28 -25.21
CA THR A 52 9.65 -2.76 -24.25
C THR A 52 10.27 -1.72 -23.33
N TYR A 53 9.43 -0.85 -22.77
CA TYR A 53 9.83 0.13 -21.77
C TYR A 53 8.88 0.12 -20.57
N TRP A 54 9.39 0.58 -19.42
CA TRP A 54 8.67 0.55 -18.15
C TRP A 54 8.37 1.96 -17.67
N VAL A 55 7.13 2.21 -17.26
CA VAL A 55 6.67 3.53 -16.79
C VAL A 55 6.10 3.42 -15.38
N PRO A 56 6.48 4.32 -14.45
CA PRO A 56 5.87 4.38 -13.13
C PRO A 56 4.35 4.54 -13.21
N SER A 57 3.61 3.70 -12.48
CA SER A 57 2.16 3.74 -12.43
C SER A 57 1.62 3.41 -11.04
N VAL A 58 0.34 3.72 -10.84
CA VAL A 58 -0.42 3.38 -9.64
C VAL A 58 -1.71 2.71 -10.08
N LEU A 59 -1.93 1.48 -9.63
CA LEU A 59 -3.15 0.72 -9.88
C LEU A 59 -4.01 0.68 -8.62
N GLU A 60 -5.33 0.81 -8.75
CA GLU A 60 -6.27 0.55 -7.67
C GLU A 60 -6.54 -0.95 -7.60
N LEU A 61 -6.34 -1.56 -6.43
CA LEU A 61 -6.63 -2.98 -6.21
C LEU A 61 -8.07 -3.19 -5.75
N GLY A 62 -8.68 -2.15 -5.17
CA GLY A 62 -10.05 -2.16 -4.69
C GLY A 62 -10.21 -1.43 -3.36
N GLN A 63 -11.34 -1.69 -2.71
CA GLN A 63 -11.73 -1.06 -1.45
C GLN A 63 -12.13 -2.10 -0.41
N HIS A 64 -11.88 -1.79 0.87
CA HIS A 64 -12.31 -2.63 1.98
C HIS A 64 -12.64 -1.82 3.24
N GLY A 65 -13.38 -2.46 4.15
CA GLY A 65 -13.72 -1.91 5.45
C GLY A 65 -12.73 -2.27 6.56
N LEU A 66 -11.88 -3.28 6.37
CA LEU A 66 -10.93 -3.73 7.37
C LEU A 66 -9.50 -3.69 6.85
N ILE A 67 -8.56 -3.25 7.69
CA ILE A 67 -7.11 -3.25 7.39
C ILE A 67 -6.65 -4.66 7.03
N GLU A 68 -7.08 -5.67 7.77
CA GLU A 68 -6.71 -7.07 7.53
C GLU A 68 -7.26 -7.59 6.21
N GLU A 69 -8.45 -7.17 5.79
CA GLU A 69 -9.01 -7.52 4.48
C GLU A 69 -8.31 -6.77 3.36
N ALA A 70 -7.97 -5.50 3.55
CA ALA A 70 -7.14 -4.72 2.63
C ALA A 70 -5.75 -5.37 2.44
N MET A 71 -5.15 -5.88 3.52
CA MET A 71 -3.89 -6.64 3.44
C MET A 71 -4.05 -7.95 2.68
N ALA A 72 -5.15 -8.68 2.91
CA ALA A 72 -5.44 -9.94 2.22
C ALA A 72 -5.70 -9.74 0.72
N LEU A 73 -6.48 -8.72 0.35
CA LEU A 73 -6.70 -8.34 -1.05
C LEU A 73 -5.38 -8.03 -1.75
N ALA A 74 -4.56 -7.16 -1.14
CA ALA A 74 -3.27 -6.81 -1.71
C ALA A 74 -2.36 -8.02 -1.89
N LEU A 75 -2.32 -8.93 -0.90
CA LEU A 75 -1.54 -10.15 -0.99
C LEU A 75 -2.03 -11.05 -2.12
N ALA A 76 -3.35 -11.24 -2.28
CA ALA A 76 -3.93 -12.04 -3.34
C ALA A 76 -3.52 -11.50 -4.72
N CYS A 77 -3.74 -10.20 -4.98
CA CYS A 77 -3.33 -9.55 -6.24
C CYS A 77 -1.84 -9.75 -6.53
N VAL A 78 -0.97 -9.55 -5.53
CA VAL A 78 0.49 -9.70 -5.68
C VAL A 78 0.89 -11.16 -5.89
N SER A 79 0.30 -12.11 -5.17
CA SER A 79 0.69 -13.52 -5.23
C SER A 79 0.19 -14.22 -6.49
N GLU A 80 -0.97 -13.81 -6.99
CA GLU A 80 -1.61 -14.36 -8.18
C GLU A 80 -1.27 -13.57 -9.44
N HIS A 81 -0.58 -12.42 -9.28
CA HIS A 81 -0.24 -11.47 -10.35
C HIS A 81 -1.48 -10.99 -11.11
N GLU A 82 -2.59 -10.81 -10.38
CA GLU A 82 -3.87 -10.37 -10.94
C GLU A 82 -4.03 -8.86 -10.70
N PHE A 83 -3.72 -8.09 -11.73
CA PHE A 83 -3.86 -6.63 -11.76
C PHE A 83 -4.79 -6.23 -12.89
N ASP A 84 -5.67 -5.25 -12.63
CA ASP A 84 -6.52 -4.66 -13.66
C ASP A 84 -5.69 -3.70 -14.53
N LEU A 85 -5.05 -4.30 -15.54
CA LEU A 85 -4.33 -3.59 -16.58
C LEU A 85 -5.35 -3.24 -17.66
N ASN A 86 -5.77 -1.97 -17.68
CA ASN A 86 -6.78 -1.43 -18.59
C ASN A 86 -6.75 -2.14 -19.98
N PRO A 87 -7.79 -2.92 -20.32
CA PRO A 87 -7.76 -3.78 -21.50
C PRO A 87 -7.74 -3.01 -22.83
N ASP A 88 -8.01 -1.72 -22.81
CA ASP A 88 -8.03 -0.86 -24.00
C ASP A 88 -6.64 -0.30 -24.36
N GLY A 89 -5.60 -0.58 -23.56
CA GLY A 89 -4.23 -0.15 -23.80
C GLY A 89 -3.29 -1.28 -24.22
N ASP A 90 -2.20 -0.94 -24.92
CA ASP A 90 -1.11 -1.87 -25.25
C ASP A 90 -0.22 -2.17 -24.03
N VAL A 91 -0.83 -2.54 -22.90
CA VAL A 91 -0.11 -2.88 -21.67
C VAL A 91 0.31 -4.34 -21.71
N LEU A 92 1.59 -4.62 -21.45
CA LEU A 92 2.14 -5.97 -21.48
C LEU A 92 2.21 -6.62 -20.10
N ASP A 93 2.67 -5.88 -19.10
CA ASP A 93 2.88 -6.40 -17.74
C ASP A 93 2.89 -5.28 -16.69
N PHE A 94 2.87 -5.66 -15.41
CA PHE A 94 3.04 -4.77 -14.28
C PHE A 94 3.99 -5.34 -13.24
N ARG A 95 5.00 -4.55 -12.86
CA ARG A 95 5.94 -4.88 -11.79
C ARG A 95 5.55 -4.14 -10.52
N PRO A 96 4.84 -4.78 -9.58
CA PRO A 96 4.44 -4.16 -8.33
C PRO A 96 5.64 -3.88 -7.41
N GLU A 97 5.64 -2.75 -6.71
CA GLU A 97 6.74 -2.33 -5.83
C GLU A 97 6.28 -2.01 -4.41
N LEU A 98 5.17 -1.27 -4.26
CA LEU A 98 4.71 -0.76 -2.96
C LEU A 98 3.19 -0.69 -2.92
N VAL A 99 2.59 -1.35 -1.94
CA VAL A 99 1.16 -1.26 -1.65
C VAL A 99 0.90 -0.15 -0.64
N LEU A 100 -0.13 0.66 -0.86
CA LEU A 100 -0.61 1.68 0.06
C LEU A 100 -2.10 1.46 0.35
N VAL A 101 -2.43 1.53 1.64
CA VAL A 101 -3.82 1.60 2.13
C VAL A 101 -4.05 3.01 2.65
N ARG A 102 -5.09 3.67 2.12
CA ARG A 102 -5.50 5.01 2.54
C ARG A 102 -6.95 5.03 2.95
N ASP A 103 -7.30 5.89 3.90
CA ASP A 103 -8.70 6.08 4.25
C ASP A 103 -9.40 7.07 3.30
N SER A 104 -10.71 7.25 3.50
CA SER A 104 -11.55 8.17 2.72
C SER A 104 -11.13 9.65 2.81
N LEU A 105 -10.26 10.02 3.75
CA LEU A 105 -9.67 11.36 3.88
C LEU A 105 -8.25 11.41 3.30
N ASN A 106 -7.85 10.39 2.53
CA ASN A 106 -6.54 10.21 1.94
C ASN A 106 -5.40 10.09 2.97
N ARG A 107 -5.72 9.81 4.25
CA ARG A 107 -4.72 9.61 5.30
C ARG A 107 -4.08 8.24 5.11
N LEU A 108 -2.76 8.16 5.31
CA LEU A 108 -2.04 6.91 5.20
C LEU A 108 -2.40 5.99 6.35
N VAL A 109 -2.90 4.79 6.04
CA VAL A 109 -3.29 3.77 7.01
C VAL A 109 -2.18 2.74 7.17
N LEU A 110 -1.65 2.23 6.07
CA LEU A 110 -0.63 1.18 6.06
C LEU A 110 0.12 1.17 4.72
N THR A 111 1.37 0.73 4.73
CA THR A 111 2.14 0.43 3.52
C THR A 111 2.80 -0.94 3.60
N GLY A 112 3.05 -1.55 2.45
CA GLY A 112 3.81 -2.80 2.37
C GLY A 112 4.65 -2.87 1.10
N GLN A 113 5.93 -3.20 1.25
CA GLN A 113 6.82 -3.38 0.11
C GLN A 113 6.59 -4.77 -0.51
N VAL A 114 6.43 -4.83 -1.82
CA VAL A 114 6.32 -6.11 -2.53
C VAL A 114 7.70 -6.77 -2.61
N TRP A 115 7.74 -8.07 -2.32
CA TRP A 115 8.95 -8.88 -2.33
C TRP A 115 8.65 -10.29 -2.85
N GLY A 116 8.95 -10.54 -4.13
CA GLY A 116 8.49 -11.74 -4.82
C GLY A 116 6.96 -11.79 -4.84
N ALA A 117 6.38 -12.97 -4.58
CA ALA A 117 4.93 -13.17 -4.49
C ALA A 117 4.31 -12.76 -3.12
N GLY A 118 5.02 -11.95 -2.33
CA GLY A 118 4.60 -11.57 -0.98
C GLY A 118 4.75 -10.08 -0.69
N ILE A 119 4.27 -9.66 0.48
CA ILE A 119 4.31 -8.26 0.93
C ILE A 119 4.97 -8.19 2.30
N ARG A 120 6.00 -7.34 2.42
CA ARG A 120 6.61 -6.95 3.68
C ARG A 120 5.94 -5.68 4.18
N TRP A 121 4.97 -5.84 5.09
CA TRP A 121 4.25 -4.73 5.70
C TRP A 121 5.18 -3.88 6.58
N SER A 122 5.06 -2.56 6.45
CA SER A 122 5.86 -1.59 7.19
C SER A 122 5.33 -1.43 8.61
N GLU A 123 6.20 -1.58 9.61
CA GLU A 123 5.86 -1.26 11.00
C GLU A 123 5.79 0.26 11.19
N PRO A 124 4.63 0.82 11.60
CA PRO A 124 4.47 2.25 11.83
C PRO A 124 5.39 2.77 12.94
N VAL A 125 5.86 4.01 12.80
CA VAL A 125 6.64 4.69 13.84
C VAL A 125 5.86 4.79 15.17
N THR A 126 6.61 4.86 16.27
CA THR A 126 6.08 4.81 17.65
C THR A 126 6.24 6.11 18.42
N SER A 127 7.13 7.00 17.98
CA SER A 127 7.39 8.28 18.65
C SER A 127 7.66 9.39 17.63
N ASP A 128 7.53 10.64 18.09
CA ASP A 128 7.81 11.81 17.27
C ASP A 128 9.31 11.91 16.93
N GLU A 129 10.20 11.48 17.82
CA GLU A 129 11.64 11.41 17.54
C GLU A 129 11.95 10.41 16.44
N GLU A 130 11.30 9.24 16.46
CA GLU A 130 11.44 8.25 15.39
C GLU A 130 10.87 8.78 14.08
N ALA A 131 9.70 9.42 14.11
CA ALA A 131 9.08 10.03 12.95
C ALA A 131 9.99 11.10 12.32
N ALA A 132 10.61 11.97 13.13
CA ALA A 132 11.55 12.98 12.66
C ALA A 132 12.81 12.35 12.06
N ALA A 133 13.35 11.31 12.68
CA ALA A 133 14.52 10.59 12.15
C ALA A 133 14.21 9.90 10.80
N VAL A 134 13.03 9.30 10.67
CA VAL A 134 12.54 8.69 9.42
C VAL A 134 12.36 9.77 8.35
N ALA A 135 11.71 10.89 8.66
CA ALA A 135 11.49 11.98 7.72
C ALA A 135 12.82 12.54 7.18
N LYS A 136 13.81 12.73 8.06
CA LYS A 136 15.15 13.15 7.66
C LYS A 136 15.82 12.15 6.71
N GLN A 137 15.77 10.86 7.01
CA GLN A 137 16.34 9.83 6.13
C GLN A 137 15.65 9.76 4.78
N VAL A 138 14.33 10.00 4.73
CA VAL A 138 13.58 10.09 3.47
C VAL A 138 14.07 11.28 2.63
N GLU A 139 14.31 12.43 3.26
CA GLU A 139 14.86 13.61 2.60
C GLU A 139 16.28 13.35 2.08
N ASP A 140 17.15 12.76 2.90
CA ASP A 140 18.52 12.40 2.52
C ASP A 140 18.54 11.47 1.29
N LEU A 141 17.73 10.39 1.30
CA LEU A 141 17.59 9.47 0.17
C LEU A 141 17.04 10.14 -1.08
N SER A 142 16.10 11.08 -0.92
CA SER A 142 15.51 11.82 -2.04
C SER A 142 16.50 12.80 -2.66
N GLY A 143 17.35 13.42 -1.83
CA GLY A 143 18.46 14.25 -2.25
C GLY A 143 19.51 13.45 -3.02
N GLU A 144 19.91 12.29 -2.50
CA GLU A 144 20.85 11.37 -3.16
C GLU A 144 20.28 10.88 -4.49
N ALA A 145 19.01 10.49 -4.54
CA ALA A 145 18.37 10.09 -5.79
C ALA A 145 18.37 11.20 -6.85
N SER A 146 18.17 12.45 -6.43
CA SER A 146 18.20 13.61 -7.32
C SER A 146 19.61 13.90 -7.82
N TYR A 147 20.62 13.73 -6.96
CA TYR A 147 22.02 13.82 -7.32
C TYR A 147 22.40 12.77 -8.37
N GLU A 148 22.08 11.49 -8.13
CA GLU A 148 22.35 10.39 -9.07
C GLU A 148 21.65 10.58 -10.42
N ALA A 149 20.40 11.05 -10.42
CA ALA A 149 19.69 11.36 -11.66
C ALA A 149 20.38 12.47 -12.47
N GLY A 150 21.00 13.46 -11.81
CA GLY A 150 21.78 14.51 -12.47
C GLY A 150 23.07 14.02 -13.13
N TRP A 151 23.54 12.81 -12.76
CA TRP A 151 24.69 12.12 -13.36
C TRP A 151 24.26 11.04 -14.37
N ASP A 152 23.02 11.06 -14.84
CA ASP A 152 22.41 10.04 -15.71
C ASP A 152 22.40 8.61 -15.11
N ASN A 153 22.58 8.48 -13.79
CA ASN A 153 22.51 7.21 -13.06
C ASN A 153 21.06 6.87 -12.69
N TYR A 154 20.18 6.79 -13.69
CA TYR A 154 18.73 6.67 -13.49
C TYR A 154 18.31 5.43 -12.70
N SER A 155 18.96 4.28 -12.92
CA SER A 155 18.66 3.04 -12.18
C SER A 155 18.98 3.17 -10.68
N THR A 156 20.12 3.78 -10.34
CA THR A 156 20.49 4.06 -8.94
C THR A 156 19.49 5.03 -8.31
N ALA A 157 19.14 6.11 -9.03
CA ALA A 157 18.17 7.10 -8.58
C ALA A 157 16.79 6.47 -8.31
N GLU A 158 16.34 5.56 -9.18
CA GLU A 158 15.09 4.82 -9.02
C GLU A 158 15.10 3.94 -7.77
N GLY A 159 16.17 3.18 -7.54
CA GLY A 159 16.33 2.37 -6.33
C GLY A 159 16.32 3.22 -5.04
N LEU A 160 16.96 4.38 -5.06
CA LEU A 160 16.95 5.33 -3.94
C LEU A 160 15.54 5.92 -3.70
N ARG A 161 14.81 6.27 -4.77
CA ARG A 161 13.40 6.72 -4.66
C ARG A 161 12.49 5.65 -4.09
N LEU A 162 12.64 4.39 -4.52
CA LEU A 162 11.87 3.28 -3.96
C LEU A 162 12.16 3.12 -2.46
N ARG A 163 13.44 3.14 -2.06
CA ARG A 163 13.83 3.09 -0.64
C ARG A 163 13.24 4.25 0.16
N ALA A 164 13.25 5.47 -0.38
CA ALA A 164 12.65 6.64 0.25
C ALA A 164 11.13 6.46 0.43
N ARG A 165 10.41 5.98 -0.60
CA ARG A 165 8.96 5.70 -0.51
C ARG A 165 8.63 4.61 0.51
N VAL A 166 9.38 3.51 0.53
CA VAL A 166 9.21 2.43 1.51
C VAL A 166 9.42 2.95 2.93
N LEU A 167 10.44 3.77 3.13
CA LEU A 167 10.75 4.37 4.44
C LEU A 167 9.69 5.38 4.87
N ALA A 168 9.23 6.24 3.96
CA ALA A 168 8.15 7.19 4.18
C ALA A 168 6.83 6.48 4.53
N GLY A 169 6.62 5.26 4.04
CA GLY A 169 5.46 4.43 4.38
C GLY A 169 5.31 4.11 5.88
N ARG A 170 6.40 4.22 6.66
CA ARG A 170 6.35 4.08 8.13
C ARG A 170 5.68 5.28 8.82
N LEU A 171 5.59 6.42 8.16
CA LEU A 171 4.95 7.65 8.64
C LEU A 171 3.43 7.59 8.46
N VAL A 172 2.81 6.56 9.06
CA VAL A 172 1.36 6.37 9.10
C VAL A 172 0.71 7.50 9.90
N ASP A 173 -0.49 7.93 9.49
CA ASP A 173 -1.25 8.97 10.19
C ASP A 173 -1.45 8.58 11.67
N PRO A 174 -1.28 9.52 12.63
CA PRO A 174 -1.37 9.22 14.05
C PRO A 174 -2.66 8.50 14.47
N PHE A 175 -3.78 8.77 13.79
CA PHE A 175 -5.04 8.08 14.06
C PHE A 175 -4.97 6.58 13.77
N TRP A 176 -4.21 6.18 12.75
CA TRP A 176 -4.14 4.80 12.27
C TRP A 176 -2.98 3.98 12.85
N GLN A 177 -1.92 4.60 13.36
CA GLN A 177 -0.70 3.92 13.82
C GLN A 177 -0.95 2.72 14.73
N ALA A 178 -1.78 2.88 15.77
CA ALA A 178 -2.07 1.81 16.73
C ALA A 178 -2.91 0.66 16.13
N HIS A 179 -3.70 0.93 15.10
CA HIS A 179 -4.49 -0.08 14.40
C HIS A 179 -3.65 -0.82 13.36
N ALA A 180 -2.88 -0.09 12.56
CA ALA A 180 -1.95 -0.61 11.58
C ALA A 180 -0.92 -1.55 12.23
N ARG A 181 -0.30 -1.14 13.35
CA ARG A 181 0.63 -1.98 14.12
C ARG A 181 0.02 -3.30 14.55
N ARG A 182 -1.20 -3.27 15.10
CA ARG A 182 -1.90 -4.49 15.53
C ARG A 182 -2.16 -5.44 14.35
N ALA A 183 -2.54 -4.91 13.20
CA ALA A 183 -2.76 -5.70 11.99
C ALA A 183 -1.45 -6.32 11.47
N VAL A 184 -0.35 -5.55 11.42
CA VAL A 184 0.98 -6.05 11.01
C VAL A 184 1.46 -7.17 11.94
N GLN A 185 1.35 -6.98 13.26
CA GLN A 185 1.72 -7.98 14.26
C GLN A 185 0.87 -9.26 14.14
N ALA A 186 -0.44 -9.12 13.94
CA ALA A 186 -1.33 -10.25 13.74
C ALA A 186 -0.98 -11.03 12.46
N SER A 187 -0.67 -10.33 11.36
CA SER A 187 -0.23 -10.95 10.12
C SER A 187 1.10 -11.69 10.26
N ALA A 188 2.07 -11.11 10.98
CA ALA A 188 3.37 -11.75 11.23
C ALA A 188 3.20 -13.03 12.09
N ALA A 189 2.36 -12.98 13.13
CA ALA A 189 2.06 -14.13 13.96
C ALA A 189 1.36 -15.26 13.16
N ALA A 190 0.41 -14.91 12.29
CA ALA A 190 -0.26 -15.87 11.41
C ALA A 190 0.72 -16.53 10.43
N ALA A 191 1.64 -15.76 9.84
CA ALA A 191 2.66 -16.29 8.94
C ALA A 191 3.61 -17.26 9.65
N MET A 192 4.04 -16.95 10.88
CA MET A 192 4.87 -17.86 11.68
C MET A 192 4.15 -19.17 12.01
N ALA A 193 2.85 -19.11 12.33
CA ALA A 193 2.06 -20.29 12.64
C ALA A 193 1.84 -21.22 11.43
N ALA A 194 1.81 -20.67 10.21
CA ALA A 194 1.63 -21.46 8.99
C ALA A 194 2.88 -22.26 8.56
N VAL A 195 4.05 -21.95 9.14
CA VAL A 195 5.34 -22.58 8.82
C VAL A 195 5.76 -23.61 9.88
N ALA A 196 5.06 -23.68 11.02
CA ALA A 196 5.31 -24.61 12.12
C ALA A 196 4.49 -25.91 11.98
#